data_AF-A0A9P8L981-F1
#
_entry.id   AF-A0A9P8L981-F1
#
_cell.length_a   1.000
_cell.length_b   1.000
_cell.length_c   1.000
_cell.angle_alpha   90.00
_cell.angle_beta   90.00
_cell.angle_gamma   90.00
#
_symmetry.space_group_name_H-M   'P 1'
#
loop_
_entity.id
_entity.type
_entity.pdbx_description
1 polymer ?
#
loop_
_entity_poly.entity_id
_entity_poly.type
_entity_poly.pdbx_seq_one_letter_code
_entity_poly.pdbx_strand_id
1 'polypeptide(L)'
;MCQLSGLLVLISLGSHVALALPAQADPHPDGITEQQMRDAFPERDPANATNWFGTSLYGWDKCDDIDKNIKGWLKEAYTDANKLVNYDGVKSNIAWDSAAALEYLGPSAFNKNQQKQIQAVFESVATVKEGASWWTPNWIRVRCDDPAGYCSTKCPTAQEDEDRTVVLAYARNPNRSGGKYPDISFCPEFYGLRNLGNAIAYGSGFSNPKFKNDLTNYEGRADVFLHELMHLDLAANSVNESPNPAIRDLKIKFTYGDGPKQGKSSGWTKAYGPKLAKILARFQPVSRSSKQTGYFVQRNDDNFVDFALANYVQKQIKTYPFLPVIYDKINDAPMLPPSRQSTDPFIIFAADGNNPVSFVNFTTASNGGARQLKDDGDCPTVLSNDSGEDLEIGAPIPTDNYPKSYWDERQKWLEDIKGGGSSGTCKLAIEEIWTCEPTGSNLYASVKITGADGKEIYTTPQSTHSPGQPINNAQPLSLQENGMTNTLTIIGEHTNDYIQFAYGTTSWTSNTKDGNAHCALNGNDWNKNGPSGCPAAAAIVSVLELPRRSTSYANELGYNRHDSLIANILASFLFLDQPIQKMELALLVFVLLPVR
;
A
#
# COMPACT_ATOMS: atom_id res chain seq x y z
N MET A 1 22.83 50.59 8.63
CA MET A 1 22.88 51.47 9.82
C MET A 1 21.81 52.53 9.67
N CYS A 2 20.64 52.31 10.27
CA CYS A 2 19.60 53.32 10.44
C CYS A 2 19.04 53.14 11.85
N GLN A 3 19.35 54.09 12.74
CA GLN A 3 18.73 54.22 14.05
C GLN A 3 17.37 54.91 13.89
N LEU A 4 16.32 54.27 14.39
CA LEU A 4 15.02 54.90 14.61
C LEU A 4 14.67 54.73 16.08
N SER A 5 14.90 55.79 16.84
CA SER A 5 14.51 55.94 18.23
C SER A 5 13.00 56.24 18.28
N GLY A 6 12.22 55.28 18.76
CA GLY A 6 10.78 55.41 18.99
C GLY A 6 10.49 55.52 20.49
N LEU A 7 10.00 56.70 20.87
CA LEU A 7 9.62 57.17 22.20
C LEU A 7 8.57 56.26 22.88
N LEU A 8 8.90 55.68 24.03
CA LEU A 8 7.96 54.97 24.91
C LEU A 8 7.28 55.99 25.84
N VAL A 9 6.03 56.36 25.54
CA VAL A 9 5.21 57.19 26.42
C VAL A 9 4.48 56.27 27.40
N LEU A 10 4.99 56.19 28.64
CA LEU A 10 4.29 55.61 29.78
C LEU A 10 3.28 56.62 30.32
N ILE A 11 2.01 56.51 29.92
CA ILE A 11 0.91 57.20 30.59
C ILE A 11 0.53 56.38 31.83
N SER A 12 1.01 56.83 32.99
CA SER A 12 0.50 56.40 34.29
C SER A 12 -0.80 57.16 34.58
N LEU A 13 -1.94 56.51 34.34
CA LEU A 13 -3.23 56.94 34.88
C LEU A 13 -3.65 55.93 35.94
N GLY A 14 -3.41 56.30 37.19
CA GLY A 14 -4.02 55.67 38.35
C GLY A 14 -5.53 55.95 38.34
N SER A 15 -6.32 54.94 38.03
CA SER A 15 -7.76 54.90 38.28
C SER A 15 -8.15 53.44 38.46
N HIS A 16 -8.54 53.08 39.68
CA HIS A 16 -9.17 51.80 39.99
C HIS A 16 -10.54 51.74 39.33
N VAL A 17 -10.57 51.44 38.03
CA VAL A 17 -11.78 50.92 37.39
C VAL A 17 -11.86 49.45 37.79
N ALA A 18 -12.61 49.15 38.84
CA ALA A 18 -13.11 47.81 39.06
C ALA A 18 -14.05 47.50 37.88
N LEU A 19 -13.53 46.85 36.85
CA LEU A 19 -14.34 46.18 35.84
C LEU A 19 -15.18 45.14 36.59
N ALA A 20 -16.43 45.49 36.89
CA ALA A 20 -17.42 44.51 37.30
C ALA A 20 -17.54 43.52 36.15
N LEU A 21 -16.95 42.32 36.33
CA LEU A 21 -17.20 41.20 35.44
C LEU A 21 -18.73 41.00 35.39
N PRO A 22 -19.35 40.97 34.21
CA PRO A 22 -20.77 40.69 34.11
C PRO A 22 -21.05 39.39 34.86
N ALA A 23 -22.13 39.36 35.64
CA ALA A 23 -22.58 38.16 36.35
C ALA A 23 -22.55 36.99 35.36
N GLN A 24 -21.65 36.03 35.59
CA GLN A 24 -21.50 34.85 34.75
C GLN A 24 -22.85 34.15 34.75
N ALA A 25 -23.49 34.09 33.58
CA ALA A 25 -24.63 33.22 33.35
C ALA A 25 -24.28 31.83 33.88
N ASP A 26 -25.23 31.18 34.54
CA ASP A 26 -25.06 29.85 35.12
C ASP A 26 -24.35 28.96 34.09
N PRO A 27 -23.08 28.60 34.32
CA PRO A 27 -22.27 27.96 33.28
C PRO A 27 -22.75 26.53 32.99
N HIS A 28 -23.74 26.05 33.75
CA HIS A 28 -24.17 24.66 33.73
C HIS A 28 -24.60 24.27 32.30
N PRO A 29 -23.97 23.25 31.69
CA PRO A 29 -24.31 22.86 30.34
C PRO A 29 -25.75 22.34 30.29
N ASP A 30 -26.63 23.11 29.63
CA ASP A 30 -28.04 22.71 29.46
C ASP A 30 -28.15 21.29 28.91
N GLY A 31 -29.03 20.47 29.50
CA GLY A 31 -29.33 19.13 29.03
C GLY A 31 -28.28 18.06 29.37
N ILE A 32 -27.23 18.39 30.14
CA ILE A 32 -26.29 17.42 30.73
C ILE A 32 -26.56 17.34 32.23
N THR A 33 -26.83 16.16 32.76
CA THR A 33 -27.09 15.97 34.20
C THR A 33 -25.80 16.01 35.01
N GLU A 34 -25.89 16.33 36.31
CA GLU A 34 -24.72 16.28 37.20
C GLU A 34 -24.02 14.92 37.19
N GLN A 35 -24.79 13.82 37.11
CA GLN A 35 -24.24 12.47 37.04
C GLN A 35 -23.47 12.27 35.72
N GLN A 36 -24.00 12.74 34.60
CA GLN A 36 -23.30 12.69 33.31
C GLN A 36 -22.00 13.50 33.31
N MET A 37 -21.94 14.60 34.07
CA MET A 37 -20.70 15.37 34.24
C MET A 37 -19.66 14.60 35.06
N ARG A 38 -20.08 13.98 36.17
CA ARG A 38 -19.21 13.11 36.99
C ARG A 38 -18.73 11.89 36.20
N ASP A 39 -19.57 11.33 35.35
CA ASP A 39 -19.23 10.18 34.50
C ASP A 39 -18.48 10.57 33.22
N ALA A 40 -18.32 11.87 32.93
CA ALA A 40 -17.68 12.36 31.72
C ALA A 40 -16.19 11.97 31.65
N PHE A 41 -15.59 12.14 30.47
CA PHE A 41 -14.15 12.04 30.30
C PHE A 41 -13.57 13.30 29.62
N PRO A 42 -12.67 14.04 30.29
CA PRO A 42 -12.33 13.89 31.71
C PRO A 42 -13.53 14.18 32.62
N GLU A 43 -13.49 13.65 33.85
CA GLU A 43 -14.53 13.87 34.87
C GLU A 43 -14.68 15.37 35.18
N ARG A 44 -15.94 15.83 35.31
CA ARG A 44 -16.26 17.22 35.60
C ARG A 44 -17.04 17.35 36.89
N ASP A 45 -16.57 18.23 37.77
CA ASP A 45 -17.24 18.57 39.03
C ASP A 45 -18.39 19.56 38.77
N PRO A 46 -19.66 19.19 38.98
CA PRO A 46 -20.81 20.08 38.77
C PRO A 46 -20.81 21.33 39.65
N ALA A 47 -20.04 21.34 40.75
CA ALA A 47 -19.92 22.50 41.63
C ALA A 47 -18.79 23.46 41.23
N ASN A 48 -17.90 23.06 40.30
CA ASN A 48 -16.71 23.82 39.94
C ASN A 48 -16.63 24.08 38.43
N ALA A 49 -17.21 25.20 37.99
CA ALA A 49 -17.24 25.62 36.60
C ALA A 49 -15.85 25.80 35.96
N THR A 50 -14.81 26.09 36.74
CA THR A 50 -13.44 26.20 36.22
C THR A 50 -12.86 24.85 35.80
N ASN A 51 -13.42 23.74 36.29
CA ASN A 51 -13.08 22.40 35.85
C ASN A 51 -13.72 22.08 34.49
N TRP A 52 -14.63 22.90 33.93
CA TRP A 52 -15.36 22.49 32.72
C TRP A 52 -14.62 22.79 31.41
N PHE A 53 -13.50 23.51 31.46
CA PHE A 53 -12.77 23.91 30.26
C PHE A 53 -12.17 22.73 29.48
N GLY A 54 -12.13 22.89 28.15
CA GLY A 54 -11.74 21.85 27.21
C GLY A 54 -12.94 21.06 26.69
N THR A 55 -12.66 19.90 26.08
CA THR A 55 -13.72 19.05 25.53
C THR A 55 -13.93 17.82 26.40
N SER A 56 -15.19 17.48 26.65
CA SER A 56 -15.59 16.32 27.44
C SER A 56 -16.46 15.36 26.64
N LEU A 57 -16.14 14.07 26.74
CA LEU A 57 -17.00 12.98 26.31
C LEU A 57 -18.04 12.68 27.39
N TYR A 58 -19.31 12.53 27.04
CA TYR A 58 -20.38 12.25 28.00
C TYR A 58 -21.47 11.33 27.44
N GLY A 59 -22.44 10.95 28.28
CA GLY A 59 -23.62 10.18 27.88
C GLY A 59 -23.39 8.67 27.94
N TRP A 60 -22.37 8.17 27.22
CA TRP A 60 -22.03 6.74 27.14
C TRP A 60 -23.23 5.83 26.86
N ASP A 61 -24.12 6.27 25.96
CA ASP A 61 -25.41 5.61 25.77
C ASP A 61 -25.20 4.16 25.32
N LYS A 62 -25.79 3.21 26.05
CA LYS A 62 -25.77 1.77 25.73
C LYS A 62 -24.39 1.12 25.70
N CYS A 63 -23.33 1.80 26.15
CA CYS A 63 -21.99 1.23 26.14
C CYS A 63 -21.83 0.09 27.15
N ASP A 64 -22.44 0.19 28.33
CA ASP A 64 -22.39 -0.86 29.35
C ASP A 64 -23.21 -2.11 28.97
N ASP A 65 -24.17 -1.96 28.05
CA ASP A 65 -25.01 -3.07 27.56
C ASP A 65 -24.21 -4.01 26.64
N ILE A 66 -23.10 -3.53 26.04
CA ILE A 66 -22.24 -4.32 25.15
C ILE A 66 -21.10 -4.97 25.96
N ASP A 67 -20.26 -4.16 26.61
CA ASP A 67 -19.15 -4.62 27.45
C ASP A 67 -18.72 -3.47 28.38
N LYS A 68 -18.47 -3.77 29.66
CA LYS A 68 -18.06 -2.78 30.68
C LYS A 68 -16.73 -2.08 30.35
N ASN A 69 -15.89 -2.69 29.51
CA ASN A 69 -14.60 -2.15 29.11
C ASN A 69 -14.69 -1.14 27.96
N ILE A 70 -15.81 -1.07 27.22
CA ILE A 70 -15.96 -0.20 26.04
C ILE A 70 -15.75 1.27 26.38
N LYS A 71 -16.27 1.74 27.52
CA LYS A 71 -16.01 3.09 28.00
C LYS A 71 -14.50 3.35 28.12
N GLY A 72 -13.73 2.40 28.64
CA GLY A 72 -12.28 2.50 28.73
C GLY A 72 -11.61 2.58 27.36
N TRP A 73 -12.04 1.75 26.41
CA TRP A 73 -11.52 1.75 25.04
C TRP A 73 -11.81 3.05 24.28
N LEU A 74 -12.99 3.64 24.48
CA LEU A 74 -13.36 4.93 23.88
C LEU A 74 -12.56 6.09 24.47
N LYS A 75 -12.35 6.10 25.79
CA LYS A 75 -11.47 7.08 26.46
C LYS A 75 -10.03 6.98 25.96
N GLU A 76 -9.52 5.75 25.81
CA GLU A 76 -8.21 5.49 25.25
C GLU A 76 -8.11 5.97 23.80
N ALA A 77 -9.07 5.62 22.95
CA ALA A 77 -9.11 6.05 21.55
C ALA A 77 -9.15 7.58 21.40
N TYR A 78 -9.92 8.27 22.23
CA TYR A 78 -9.96 9.73 22.28
C TYR A 78 -8.60 10.34 22.67
N THR A 79 -7.97 9.78 23.69
CA THR A 79 -6.63 10.20 24.14
C THR A 79 -5.59 9.95 23.05
N ASP A 80 -5.64 8.79 22.40
CA ASP A 80 -4.71 8.40 21.33
C ASP A 80 -4.92 9.23 20.06
N ALA A 81 -6.15 9.52 19.67
CA ALA A 81 -6.46 10.45 18.57
C ALA A 81 -5.83 11.83 18.85
N ASN A 82 -5.90 12.29 20.10
CA ASN A 82 -5.28 13.56 20.49
C ASN A 82 -3.73 13.52 20.41
N LYS A 83 -3.11 12.38 20.72
CA LYS A 83 -1.65 12.19 20.54
C LYS A 83 -1.24 12.34 19.08
N LEU A 84 -2.04 11.83 18.13
CA LEU A 84 -1.75 11.95 16.70
C LEU A 84 -1.73 13.41 16.26
N VAL A 85 -2.75 14.20 16.64
CA VAL A 85 -2.85 15.60 16.19
C VAL A 85 -2.00 16.59 16.98
N ASN A 86 -1.66 16.30 18.24
CA ASN A 86 -0.72 17.13 19.01
C ASN A 86 0.75 16.79 18.72
N TYR A 87 1.03 15.93 17.76
CA TYR A 87 2.40 15.62 17.34
C TYR A 87 3.08 16.83 16.67
N ASP A 88 4.37 17.04 16.95
CA ASP A 88 5.16 18.14 16.38
C ASP A 88 5.25 17.98 14.85
N GLY A 89 4.96 19.06 14.11
CA GLY A 89 4.85 19.03 12.65
C GLY A 89 3.47 18.59 12.13
N VAL A 90 2.53 18.23 13.01
CA VAL A 90 1.11 18.05 12.68
C VAL A 90 0.30 19.25 13.17
N LYS A 91 0.27 19.45 14.50
CA LYS A 91 -0.49 20.55 15.14
C LYS A 91 -0.11 21.93 14.62
N SER A 92 1.18 22.14 14.39
CA SER A 92 1.75 23.43 14.02
C SER A 92 3.05 23.21 13.27
N ASN A 93 3.43 24.18 12.44
CA ASN A 93 4.67 24.16 11.66
C ASN A 93 4.76 22.93 10.75
N ILE A 94 3.69 22.60 10.04
CA ILE A 94 3.71 21.53 9.04
C ILE A 94 4.88 21.78 8.07
N ALA A 95 5.78 20.80 7.97
CA ALA A 95 6.79 20.76 6.94
C ALA A 95 6.13 20.35 5.62
N TRP A 96 5.68 21.34 4.84
CA TRP A 96 4.92 21.15 3.59
C TRP A 96 5.69 20.42 2.47
N ASP A 97 7.00 20.21 2.66
CA ASP A 97 7.90 19.46 1.80
C ASP A 97 8.30 18.09 2.38
N SER A 98 7.78 17.71 3.55
CA SER A 98 7.95 16.37 4.13
C SER A 98 7.22 15.31 3.30
N ALA A 99 7.71 14.07 3.33
CA ALA A 99 7.05 12.96 2.65
C ALA A 99 5.57 12.80 3.05
N ALA A 100 5.25 12.93 4.33
CA ALA A 100 3.87 12.88 4.83
C ALA A 100 2.98 13.97 4.21
N ALA A 101 3.46 15.23 4.19
CA ALA A 101 2.69 16.33 3.61
C ALA A 101 2.51 16.16 2.09
N LEU A 102 3.56 15.75 1.39
CA LEU A 102 3.51 15.54 -0.06
C LEU A 102 2.58 14.39 -0.46
N GLU A 103 2.48 13.33 0.36
CA GLU A 103 1.67 12.17 0.07
C GLU A 103 0.20 12.30 0.48
N TYR A 104 -0.10 13.03 1.56
CA TYR A 104 -1.48 13.14 2.07
C TYR A 104 -2.09 14.53 1.91
N LEU A 105 -1.30 15.58 1.77
CA LEU A 105 -1.81 16.95 1.56
C LEU A 105 -1.48 17.46 0.15
N GLY A 106 -0.65 16.75 -0.60
CA GLY A 106 -0.20 17.11 -1.94
C GLY A 106 0.93 18.16 -1.94
N PRO A 107 1.62 18.34 -3.08
CA PRO A 107 2.69 19.31 -3.19
C PRO A 107 2.19 20.76 -3.10
N SER A 108 3.05 21.63 -2.57
CA SER A 108 2.74 23.06 -2.37
C SER A 108 2.20 23.75 -3.62
N ALA A 109 2.67 23.37 -4.82
CA ALA A 109 2.16 23.93 -6.07
C ALA A 109 0.64 23.76 -6.26
N PHE A 110 0.02 22.78 -5.60
CA PHE A 110 -1.40 22.42 -5.74
C PHE A 110 -2.22 22.59 -4.45
N ASN A 111 -1.60 22.88 -3.30
CA ASN A 111 -2.31 23.10 -2.03
C ASN A 111 -1.99 24.42 -1.32
N LYS A 112 -1.07 25.26 -1.84
CA LYS A 112 -0.59 26.48 -1.16
C LYS A 112 -1.69 27.39 -0.62
N ASN A 113 -2.78 27.53 -1.37
CA ASN A 113 -3.90 28.39 -0.99
C ASN A 113 -4.70 27.84 0.21
N GLN A 114 -4.63 26.54 0.45
CA GLN A 114 -5.35 25.81 1.48
C GLN A 114 -4.50 25.50 2.72
N GLN A 115 -3.17 25.64 2.64
CA GLN A 115 -2.25 25.33 3.74
C GLN A 115 -2.63 25.98 5.07
N LYS A 116 -3.08 27.25 5.05
CA LYS A 116 -3.52 27.95 6.27
C LYS A 116 -4.77 27.31 6.89
N GLN A 117 -5.74 26.92 6.07
CA GLN A 117 -6.97 26.27 6.55
C GLN A 117 -6.68 24.86 7.06
N ILE A 118 -5.87 24.09 6.33
CA ILE A 118 -5.41 22.76 6.75
C ILE A 118 -4.69 22.85 8.11
N GLN A 119 -3.75 23.80 8.28
CA GLN A 119 -3.08 24.01 9.56
C GLN A 119 -4.06 24.40 10.66
N ALA A 120 -5.01 25.31 10.38
CA ALA A 120 -6.00 25.77 11.34
C ALA A 120 -6.94 24.63 11.80
N VAL A 121 -7.29 23.69 10.91
CA VAL A 121 -8.03 22.47 11.28
C VAL A 121 -7.22 21.65 12.29
N PHE A 122 -5.94 21.37 12.03
CA PHE A 122 -5.09 20.64 12.97
C PHE A 122 -4.92 21.35 14.32
N GLU A 123 -4.76 22.67 14.31
CA GLU A 123 -4.70 23.47 15.53
C GLU A 123 -6.00 23.37 16.33
N SER A 124 -7.15 23.42 15.63
CA SER A 124 -8.48 23.33 16.22
C SER A 124 -8.76 21.94 16.82
N VAL A 125 -8.60 20.87 16.05
CA VAL A 125 -8.83 19.50 16.55
C VAL A 125 -7.85 19.14 17.67
N ALA A 126 -6.63 19.69 17.67
CA ALA A 126 -5.69 19.51 18.78
C ALA A 126 -6.17 20.13 20.10
N THR A 127 -7.13 21.07 20.06
CA THR A 127 -7.80 21.64 21.24
C THR A 127 -8.96 20.77 21.73
N VAL A 128 -9.44 19.84 20.90
CA VAL A 128 -10.41 18.80 21.28
C VAL A 128 -9.68 17.72 22.07
N LYS A 129 -9.31 18.09 23.31
CA LYS A 129 -8.58 17.25 24.25
C LYS A 129 -9.11 17.39 25.66
N GLU A 130 -8.71 16.45 26.51
CA GLU A 130 -8.84 16.57 27.95
C GLU A 130 -8.14 17.86 28.44
N GLY A 131 -8.90 18.79 29.02
CA GLY A 131 -8.38 19.99 29.68
C GLY A 131 -7.62 20.98 28.78
N ALA A 132 -8.24 21.53 27.74
CA ALA A 132 -7.68 22.64 26.97
C ALA A 132 -7.86 24.01 27.65
N SER A 133 -6.92 24.94 27.41
CA SER A 133 -6.82 26.27 28.04
C SER A 133 -7.84 27.32 27.55
N TRP A 134 -8.92 26.88 26.91
CA TRP A 134 -9.86 27.77 26.24
C TRP A 134 -11.09 27.90 27.14
N TRP A 135 -11.54 29.13 27.37
CA TRP A 135 -12.58 29.54 28.32
C TRP A 135 -14.00 29.01 28.02
N THR A 136 -14.18 28.08 27.08
CA THR A 136 -15.48 27.48 26.74
C THR A 136 -15.48 25.98 26.98
N PRO A 137 -16.42 25.46 27.78
CA PRO A 137 -16.63 24.03 27.91
C PRO A 137 -17.28 23.48 26.63
N ASN A 138 -16.70 22.43 26.08
CA ASN A 138 -17.23 21.72 24.91
C ASN A 138 -17.61 20.29 25.29
N TRP A 139 -18.66 19.76 24.69
CA TRP A 139 -19.20 18.44 25.02
C TRP A 139 -19.49 17.65 23.76
N ILE A 140 -19.08 16.39 23.74
CA ILE A 140 -19.37 15.42 22.68
C ILE A 140 -20.07 14.24 23.33
N ARG A 141 -21.28 13.93 22.87
CA ARG A 141 -22.03 12.77 23.37
C ARG A 141 -21.50 11.51 22.72
N VAL A 142 -21.12 10.54 23.53
CA VAL A 142 -20.66 9.23 23.07
C VAL A 142 -21.80 8.24 23.11
N ARG A 143 -21.97 7.52 22.02
CA ARG A 143 -23.05 6.55 21.83
C ARG A 143 -22.50 5.21 21.38
N CYS A 144 -22.98 4.15 21.99
CA CYS A 144 -22.73 2.77 21.57
C CYS A 144 -24.02 2.12 21.04
N ASP A 145 -25.12 2.86 21.00
CA ASP A 145 -26.29 2.55 20.20
C ASP A 145 -26.21 3.20 18.81
N ASP A 146 -27.11 2.76 17.94
CA ASP A 146 -27.19 3.19 16.55
C ASP A 146 -28.51 3.96 16.30
N PRO A 147 -28.66 5.18 16.84
CA PRO A 147 -29.90 5.96 16.72
C PRO A 147 -30.24 6.33 15.27
N ALA A 148 -29.27 6.32 14.36
CA ALA A 148 -29.49 6.61 12.94
C ALA A 148 -29.59 5.35 12.05
N GLY A 149 -29.38 4.15 12.61
CA GLY A 149 -29.49 2.88 11.89
C GLY A 149 -28.34 2.61 10.91
N TYR A 150 -27.20 3.30 11.03
CA TYR A 150 -26.08 3.18 10.09
C TYR A 150 -25.20 1.96 10.35
N CYS A 151 -24.98 1.57 11.61
CA CYS A 151 -24.17 0.41 11.96
C CYS A 151 -24.78 -0.91 11.46
N SER A 152 -26.11 -0.97 11.35
CA SER A 152 -26.81 -2.19 10.93
C SER A 152 -27.02 -2.29 9.41
N THR A 153 -26.60 -1.30 8.62
CA THR A 153 -26.85 -1.32 7.19
C THR A 153 -25.96 -2.37 6.53
N LYS A 154 -26.59 -3.42 6.00
CA LYS A 154 -25.97 -4.32 5.04
C LYS A 154 -25.92 -3.64 3.68
N CYS A 155 -24.75 -3.16 3.35
CA CYS A 155 -24.50 -2.54 2.08
C CYS A 155 -24.42 -3.60 0.96
N PRO A 156 -25.12 -3.40 -0.17
CA PRO A 156 -25.07 -4.34 -1.27
C PRO A 156 -23.64 -4.44 -1.80
N THR A 157 -23.08 -5.65 -1.80
CA THR A 157 -21.81 -5.93 -2.47
C THR A 157 -22.11 -6.42 -3.88
N ALA A 158 -21.71 -5.67 -4.89
CA ALA A 158 -21.73 -6.14 -6.27
C ALA A 158 -20.63 -7.19 -6.50
N GLN A 159 -20.85 -8.41 -6.00
CA GLN A 159 -20.35 -9.75 -6.40
C GLN A 159 -20.47 -10.72 -5.21
N GLU A 160 -20.72 -11.99 -5.52
CA GLU A 160 -20.90 -13.10 -4.57
C GLU A 160 -19.62 -13.50 -3.81
N ASP A 161 -18.53 -12.75 -3.94
CA ASP A 161 -17.27 -12.96 -3.20
C ASP A 161 -16.97 -11.76 -2.27
N GLU A 162 -17.21 -12.00 -0.98
CA GLU A 162 -16.38 -11.64 0.18
C GLU A 162 -15.74 -10.23 0.26
N ASP A 163 -16.50 -9.25 0.75
CA ASP A 163 -16.16 -8.49 1.97
C ASP A 163 -17.28 -7.50 2.28
N ARG A 164 -17.97 -7.70 3.41
CA ARG A 164 -18.98 -6.73 3.85
C ARG A 164 -18.28 -5.45 4.23
N THR A 165 -18.59 -4.42 3.49
CA THR A 165 -18.46 -3.01 3.85
C THR A 165 -19.04 -2.74 5.24
N VAL A 166 -18.22 -2.28 6.18
CA VAL A 166 -18.63 -2.05 7.58
C VAL A 166 -18.44 -0.58 7.96
N VAL A 167 -19.49 0.01 8.53
CA VAL A 167 -19.41 1.30 9.21
C VAL A 167 -18.80 1.08 10.59
N LEU A 168 -17.66 1.71 10.89
CA LEU A 168 -17.00 1.58 12.19
C LEU A 168 -17.53 2.58 13.21
N ALA A 169 -17.83 3.79 12.77
CA ALA A 169 -18.45 4.83 13.55
C ALA A 169 -19.12 5.86 12.63
N TYR A 170 -19.83 6.81 13.23
CA TYR A 170 -20.29 8.01 12.54
C TYR A 170 -20.48 9.17 13.51
N ALA A 171 -20.27 10.39 13.02
CA ALA A 171 -20.45 11.63 13.77
C ALA A 171 -21.65 12.46 13.27
N ARG A 172 -22.31 13.19 14.18
CA ARG A 172 -23.39 14.13 13.85
C ARG A 172 -23.22 15.44 14.59
N ASN A 173 -23.24 16.54 13.84
CA ASN A 173 -23.33 17.89 14.40
C ASN A 173 -24.72 18.14 15.04
N PRO A 174 -24.87 19.12 15.95
CA PRO A 174 -26.12 19.38 16.69
C PRO A 174 -27.38 19.48 15.82
N ASN A 175 -27.26 20.10 14.64
CA ASN A 175 -28.34 20.23 13.66
C ASN A 175 -28.86 18.88 13.12
N ARG A 176 -28.05 17.82 13.19
CA ARG A 176 -28.40 16.46 12.73
C ARG A 176 -28.64 15.48 13.88
N SER A 177 -28.02 15.68 15.03
CA SER A 177 -28.23 14.82 16.21
C SER A 177 -29.58 15.06 16.88
N GLY A 178 -30.24 16.20 16.61
CA GLY A 178 -31.46 16.62 17.29
C GLY A 178 -31.23 17.10 18.73
N GLY A 179 -29.96 17.21 19.14
CA GLY A 179 -29.53 17.67 20.47
C GLY A 179 -28.73 18.97 20.40
N LYS A 180 -28.41 19.53 21.58
CA LYS A 180 -27.57 20.74 21.70
C LYS A 180 -26.10 20.48 21.37
N TYR A 181 -25.63 19.24 21.56
CA TYR A 181 -24.23 18.85 21.41
C TYR A 181 -24.07 17.86 20.26
N PRO A 182 -22.89 17.85 19.61
CA PRO A 182 -22.56 16.81 18.65
C PRO A 182 -22.50 15.44 19.32
N ASP A 183 -22.70 14.39 18.53
CA ASP A 183 -22.50 13.02 18.98
C ASP A 183 -21.65 12.19 18.02
N ILE A 184 -21.03 11.15 18.56
CA ILE A 184 -20.34 10.11 17.82
C ILE A 184 -20.89 8.76 18.27
N SER A 185 -21.37 7.98 17.31
CA SER A 185 -21.86 6.61 17.48
C SER A 185 -20.81 5.62 17.01
N PHE A 186 -20.44 4.67 17.87
CA PHE A 186 -19.44 3.63 17.57
C PHE A 186 -20.12 2.29 17.31
N CYS A 187 -19.86 1.72 16.14
CA CYS A 187 -20.44 0.46 15.69
C CYS A 187 -19.64 -0.75 16.23
N PRO A 188 -20.24 -1.96 16.26
CA PRO A 188 -19.64 -3.14 16.89
C PRO A 188 -18.20 -3.44 16.45
N GLU A 189 -17.89 -3.28 15.16
CA GLU A 189 -16.60 -3.64 14.59
C GLU A 189 -15.47 -2.69 15.00
N PHE A 190 -15.78 -1.45 15.40
CA PHE A 190 -14.80 -0.54 15.98
C PHE A 190 -14.14 -1.14 17.23
N TYR A 191 -14.90 -1.87 18.04
CA TYR A 191 -14.39 -2.42 19.29
C TYR A 191 -13.35 -3.53 19.09
N GLY A 192 -13.35 -4.18 17.91
CA GLY A 192 -12.36 -5.18 17.52
C GLY A 192 -11.01 -4.60 17.07
N LEU A 193 -10.91 -3.28 16.91
CA LEU A 193 -9.70 -2.62 16.44
C LEU A 193 -8.64 -2.50 17.55
N ARG A 194 -7.38 -2.44 17.14
CA ARG A 194 -6.24 -2.22 18.04
C ARG A 194 -6.28 -0.80 18.59
N ASN A 195 -5.84 -0.60 19.82
CA ASN A 195 -5.45 0.74 20.29
C ASN A 195 -4.15 1.20 19.60
N LEU A 196 -3.78 2.48 19.76
CA LEU A 196 -2.61 3.01 19.05
C LEU A 196 -1.32 2.29 19.47
N GLY A 197 -1.14 2.00 20.76
CA GLY A 197 0.03 1.27 21.24
C GLY A 197 0.21 -0.10 20.59
N ASN A 198 -0.87 -0.88 20.52
CA ASN A 198 -0.89 -2.21 19.90
C ASN A 198 -0.76 -2.14 18.38
N ALA A 199 -1.31 -1.10 17.72
CA ALA A 199 -1.13 -0.88 16.29
C ALA A 199 0.34 -0.57 15.96
N ILE A 200 0.99 0.30 16.74
CA ILE A 200 2.44 0.54 16.62
C ILE A 200 3.23 -0.74 16.85
N ALA A 201 2.94 -1.51 17.90
CA ALA A 201 3.64 -2.75 18.18
C ALA A 201 3.46 -3.78 17.07
N TYR A 202 2.25 -3.89 16.49
CA TYR A 202 1.94 -4.78 15.39
C TYR A 202 2.73 -4.39 14.12
N GLY A 203 2.59 -3.15 13.64
CA GLY A 203 3.27 -2.70 12.43
C GLY A 203 4.79 -2.68 12.57
N SER A 204 5.32 -2.22 13.70
CA SER A 204 6.77 -2.16 13.92
C SER A 204 7.40 -3.53 14.19
N GLY A 205 6.60 -4.53 14.59
CA GLY A 205 7.03 -5.89 14.88
C GLY A 205 7.36 -6.73 13.65
N PHE A 206 6.98 -6.29 12.45
CA PHE A 206 7.33 -7.00 11.23
C PHE A 206 8.83 -6.93 10.92
N SER A 207 9.45 -8.09 10.72
CA SER A 207 10.83 -8.19 10.23
C SER A 207 10.95 -7.81 8.76
N ASN A 208 9.92 -8.10 7.96
CA ASN A 208 9.87 -7.72 6.56
C ASN A 208 9.65 -6.20 6.42
N PRO A 209 10.59 -5.46 5.80
CA PRO A 209 10.46 -4.02 5.60
C PRO A 209 9.18 -3.62 4.85
N LYS A 210 8.62 -4.47 3.99
CA LYS A 210 7.36 -4.22 3.29
C LYS A 210 6.22 -4.01 4.29
N PHE A 211 5.98 -4.97 5.19
CA PHE A 211 4.90 -4.85 6.16
C PHE A 211 5.18 -3.78 7.22
N LYS A 212 6.45 -3.61 7.61
CA LYS A 212 6.84 -2.56 8.56
C LYS A 212 6.61 -1.15 8.02
N ASN A 213 6.78 -0.93 6.71
CA ASN A 213 6.60 0.40 6.10
C ASN A 213 5.20 0.61 5.50
N ASP A 214 4.27 -0.32 5.73
CA ASP A 214 2.88 -0.20 5.29
C ASP A 214 2.02 0.47 6.35
N LEU A 215 1.52 1.66 6.03
CA LEU A 215 0.77 2.48 6.98
C LEU A 215 -0.54 1.80 7.44
N THR A 216 -1.12 0.92 6.61
CA THR A 216 -2.35 0.19 6.95
C THR A 216 -2.15 -0.76 8.14
N ASN A 217 -0.92 -1.18 8.42
CA ASN A 217 -0.60 -2.00 9.60
C ASN A 217 -0.60 -1.20 10.91
N TYR A 218 -0.79 0.12 10.85
CA TYR A 218 -0.79 1.01 12.00
C TYR A 218 -2.18 1.61 12.29
N GLU A 219 -3.19 1.26 11.50
CA GLU A 219 -4.59 1.64 11.71
C GLU A 219 -5.21 0.91 12.93
N GLY A 220 -6.22 1.52 13.53
CA GLY A 220 -6.81 1.13 14.80
C GLY A 220 -7.91 2.09 15.28
N ARG A 221 -8.15 2.10 16.59
CA ARG A 221 -9.22 2.92 17.19
C ARG A 221 -8.93 4.42 17.16
N ALA A 222 -7.65 4.80 17.17
CA ALA A 222 -7.24 6.20 17.28
C ALA A 222 -7.51 6.98 15.99
N ASP A 223 -7.18 6.40 14.84
CA ASP A 223 -7.48 6.97 13.52
C ASP A 223 -8.99 6.99 13.23
N VAL A 224 -9.74 5.93 13.57
CA VAL A 224 -11.22 5.98 13.45
C VAL A 224 -11.81 7.08 14.32
N PHE A 225 -11.39 7.19 15.58
CA PHE A 225 -11.91 8.25 16.45
C PHE A 225 -11.53 9.63 15.90
N LEU A 226 -10.30 9.80 15.41
CA LEU A 226 -9.85 11.05 14.81
C LEU A 226 -10.65 11.40 13.55
N HIS A 227 -10.92 10.42 12.69
CA HIS A 227 -11.78 10.54 11.51
C HIS A 227 -13.14 11.13 11.90
N GLU A 228 -13.81 10.54 12.88
CA GLU A 228 -15.11 11.03 13.35
C GLU A 228 -15.05 12.43 13.98
N LEU A 229 -13.96 12.74 14.68
CA LEU A 229 -13.74 14.09 15.19
C LEU A 229 -13.68 15.10 14.04
N MET A 230 -13.01 14.80 12.93
CA MET A 230 -12.88 15.73 11.80
C MET A 230 -14.23 16.14 11.20
N HIS A 231 -15.24 15.29 11.25
CA HIS A 231 -16.60 15.62 10.80
C HIS A 231 -17.34 16.64 11.70
N LEU A 232 -16.90 16.80 12.95
CA LEU A 232 -17.56 17.72 13.89
C LEU A 232 -17.13 19.16 13.62
N ASP A 233 -18.11 20.06 13.47
CA ASP A 233 -17.87 21.49 13.29
C ASP A 233 -17.07 22.09 14.45
N LEU A 234 -17.30 21.55 15.65
CA LEU A 234 -16.54 21.86 16.85
C LEU A 234 -15.04 21.61 16.67
N ALA A 235 -14.66 20.49 16.07
CA ALA A 235 -13.27 20.07 15.96
C ALA A 235 -12.59 20.69 14.74
N ALA A 236 -13.26 20.72 13.59
CA ALA A 236 -12.75 21.30 12.36
C ALA A 236 -12.83 22.85 12.36
N ASN A 237 -13.54 23.45 13.31
CA ASN A 237 -13.90 24.88 13.32
C ASN A 237 -14.56 25.28 11.98
N SER A 238 -15.61 24.54 11.63
CA SER A 238 -16.29 24.62 10.33
C SER A 238 -17.76 24.98 10.42
N VAL A 239 -18.20 25.57 11.53
CA VAL A 239 -19.59 26.02 11.69
C VAL A 239 -19.96 26.94 10.52
N ASN A 240 -21.00 26.57 9.77
CA ASN A 240 -21.42 27.27 8.54
C ASN A 240 -20.30 27.39 7.49
N GLU A 241 -19.40 26.39 7.41
CA GLU A 241 -18.23 26.35 6.52
C GLU A 241 -17.27 27.54 6.72
N SER A 242 -17.16 28.06 7.95
CA SER A 242 -16.29 29.18 8.29
C SER A 242 -15.64 29.04 9.68
N PRO A 243 -14.35 29.39 9.85
CA PRO A 243 -13.41 29.81 8.80
C PRO A 243 -12.91 28.65 7.91
N ASN A 244 -13.12 27.41 8.34
CA ASN A 244 -12.73 26.22 7.58
C ASN A 244 -13.97 25.59 6.90
N PRO A 245 -13.80 24.96 5.73
CA PRO A 245 -14.88 24.18 5.14
C PRO A 245 -15.23 22.99 6.02
N ALA A 246 -16.44 22.46 5.86
CA ALA A 246 -16.80 21.19 6.46
C ALA A 246 -15.91 20.05 5.91
N ILE A 247 -15.49 19.14 6.78
CA ILE A 247 -14.73 17.94 6.42
C ILE A 247 -15.71 16.78 6.27
N ARG A 248 -15.55 16.00 5.20
CA ARG A 248 -16.52 15.04 4.70
C ARG A 248 -15.79 13.78 4.21
N ASP A 249 -16.57 12.72 4.13
CA ASP A 249 -16.24 11.49 3.43
C ASP A 249 -16.22 11.71 1.91
N LEU A 250 -15.19 12.34 1.36
CA LEU A 250 -15.18 12.65 -0.08
C LEU A 250 -15.16 11.38 -0.91
N LYS A 251 -15.92 11.37 -2.01
CA LYS A 251 -15.87 10.28 -2.98
C LYS A 251 -15.02 10.65 -4.17
N ILE A 252 -14.28 9.65 -4.64
CA ILE A 252 -13.49 9.70 -5.84
C ILE A 252 -14.00 8.68 -6.85
N LYS A 253 -13.88 9.03 -8.12
CA LYS A 253 -14.11 8.12 -9.24
C LYS A 253 -12.83 7.99 -10.06
N PHE A 254 -12.49 6.80 -10.49
CA PHE A 254 -11.29 6.56 -11.30
C PHE A 254 -11.50 5.43 -12.31
N THR A 255 -10.56 5.29 -13.22
CA THR A 255 -10.50 4.19 -14.19
C THR A 255 -9.43 3.18 -13.77
N TYR A 256 -9.68 1.88 -13.92
CA TYR A 256 -8.74 0.81 -13.57
C TYR A 256 -8.80 -0.36 -14.57
N GLY A 257 -7.73 -1.14 -14.72
CA GLY A 257 -7.66 -2.28 -15.65
C GLY A 257 -6.66 -2.07 -16.80
N ASP A 258 -6.98 -2.59 -18.00
CA ASP A 258 -6.10 -2.66 -19.18
C ASP A 258 -5.86 -1.29 -19.88
N GLY A 259 -5.68 -0.23 -19.08
CA GLY A 259 -5.37 1.12 -19.54
C GLY A 259 -6.59 2.01 -19.80
N PRO A 260 -6.40 3.30 -20.13
CA PRO A 260 -7.47 4.31 -20.15
C PRO A 260 -8.59 4.05 -21.16
N LYS A 261 -8.30 3.33 -22.25
CA LYS A 261 -9.27 3.04 -23.32
C LYS A 261 -10.09 1.77 -23.08
N GLN A 262 -9.59 0.85 -22.25
CA GLN A 262 -10.19 -0.46 -22.01
C GLN A 262 -10.48 -0.72 -20.52
N GLY A 263 -10.11 0.24 -19.67
CA GLY A 263 -10.30 0.19 -18.23
C GLY A 263 -11.77 0.37 -17.82
N LYS A 264 -12.09 -0.17 -16.66
CA LYS A 264 -13.39 -0.08 -16.00
C LYS A 264 -13.40 1.14 -15.08
N SER A 265 -14.55 1.78 -14.95
CA SER A 265 -14.74 2.84 -13.95
C SER A 265 -15.05 2.22 -12.58
N SER A 266 -14.48 2.80 -11.51
CA SER A 266 -14.64 2.33 -10.12
C SER A 266 -16.05 2.49 -9.53
N GLY A 267 -16.94 3.24 -10.19
CA GLY A 267 -18.04 3.89 -9.47
C GLY A 267 -17.50 4.98 -8.53
N TRP A 268 -18.39 5.62 -7.78
CA TRP A 268 -18.00 6.53 -6.72
C TRP A 268 -17.58 5.72 -5.49
N THR A 269 -16.34 5.92 -5.02
CA THR A 269 -15.82 5.28 -3.82
C THR A 269 -15.31 6.33 -2.85
N LYS A 270 -15.55 6.16 -1.55
CA LYS A 270 -14.99 7.05 -0.54
C LYS A 270 -13.46 7.00 -0.57
N ALA A 271 -12.80 8.13 -0.41
CA ALA A 271 -11.35 8.26 -0.40
C ALA A 271 -10.75 7.84 0.96
N TYR A 272 -11.11 6.63 1.40
CA TYR A 272 -10.73 6.09 2.69
C TYR A 272 -9.41 5.34 2.71
N GLY A 273 -8.73 5.49 3.84
CA GLY A 273 -7.47 4.88 4.20
C GLY A 273 -6.27 5.37 3.38
N PRO A 274 -5.07 4.91 3.75
CA PRO A 274 -3.81 5.40 3.22
C PRO A 274 -3.74 5.37 1.68
N LYS A 275 -4.33 4.34 1.07
CA LYS A 275 -4.28 4.11 -0.38
C LYS A 275 -5.05 5.18 -1.16
N LEU A 276 -6.30 5.43 -0.78
CA LEU A 276 -7.19 6.32 -1.53
C LEU A 276 -6.96 7.78 -1.15
N ALA A 277 -6.58 8.07 0.11
CA ALA A 277 -6.15 9.39 0.54
C ALA A 277 -4.90 9.86 -0.25
N LYS A 278 -3.91 8.98 -0.46
CA LYS A 278 -2.75 9.29 -1.33
C LYS A 278 -3.15 9.54 -2.78
N ILE A 279 -4.09 8.75 -3.33
CA ILE A 279 -4.62 9.00 -4.68
C ILE A 279 -5.26 10.39 -4.75
N LEU A 280 -6.09 10.75 -3.78
CA LEU A 280 -6.70 12.09 -3.75
C LEU A 280 -5.65 13.22 -3.76
N ALA A 281 -4.52 13.04 -3.06
CA ALA A 281 -3.44 14.03 -2.99
C ALA A 281 -2.47 14.01 -4.20
N ARG A 282 -2.34 12.88 -4.91
CA ARG A 282 -1.36 12.68 -5.99
C ARG A 282 -1.82 13.18 -7.36
N PHE A 283 -3.13 13.25 -7.58
CA PHE A 283 -3.73 13.51 -8.90
C PHE A 283 -4.50 14.83 -8.94
N GLN A 284 -4.62 15.40 -10.13
CA GLN A 284 -5.40 16.61 -10.36
C GLN A 284 -6.90 16.27 -10.43
N PRO A 285 -7.78 17.09 -9.84
CA PRO A 285 -9.21 16.83 -9.83
C PRO A 285 -9.85 17.13 -11.20
N VAL A 286 -10.68 16.20 -11.68
CA VAL A 286 -11.69 16.46 -12.69
C VAL A 286 -13.01 16.69 -11.97
N SER A 287 -13.27 17.95 -11.63
CA SER A 287 -14.47 18.35 -10.88
C SER A 287 -14.94 19.73 -11.32
N ARG A 288 -16.25 19.98 -11.15
CA ARG A 288 -16.87 21.30 -11.39
C ARG A 288 -16.57 22.29 -10.28
N SER A 289 -16.33 21.79 -9.06
CA SER A 289 -16.19 22.61 -7.86
C SER A 289 -14.81 23.26 -7.75
N SER A 290 -13.76 22.54 -8.14
CA SER A 290 -12.40 23.07 -8.14
C SER A 290 -11.48 22.27 -9.05
N LYS A 291 -10.43 22.94 -9.54
CA LYS A 291 -9.29 22.33 -10.25
C LYS A 291 -8.05 22.18 -9.37
N GLN A 292 -8.13 22.58 -8.10
CA GLN A 292 -7.01 22.57 -7.15
C GLN A 292 -7.11 21.33 -6.26
N THR A 293 -6.08 20.48 -6.25
CA THR A 293 -6.01 19.32 -5.35
C THR A 293 -6.17 19.73 -3.88
N GLY A 294 -5.57 20.86 -3.49
CA GLY A 294 -5.69 21.48 -2.17
C GLY A 294 -7.15 21.66 -1.70
N TYR A 295 -8.07 21.96 -2.62
CA TYR A 295 -9.49 22.14 -2.30
C TYR A 295 -10.12 20.87 -1.75
N PHE A 296 -9.75 19.70 -2.28
CA PHE A 296 -10.36 18.42 -1.93
C PHE A 296 -9.65 17.78 -0.74
N VAL A 297 -8.31 17.80 -0.71
CA VAL A 297 -7.57 17.24 0.45
C VAL A 297 -7.89 17.96 1.75
N GLN A 298 -8.20 19.27 1.73
CA GLN A 298 -8.61 19.99 2.95
C GLN A 298 -10.04 19.67 3.42
N ARG A 299 -10.78 18.87 2.66
CA ARG A 299 -12.16 18.49 2.92
C ARG A 299 -12.33 16.98 3.13
N ASN A 300 -11.30 16.18 2.93
CA ASN A 300 -11.34 14.73 3.17
C ASN A 300 -10.74 14.43 4.54
N ASP A 301 -11.50 13.81 5.42
CA ASP A 301 -11.06 13.37 6.76
C ASP A 301 -9.78 12.53 6.73
N ASP A 302 -9.72 11.49 5.91
CA ASP A 302 -8.64 10.53 5.91
C ASP A 302 -7.33 11.12 5.39
N ASN A 303 -7.39 12.20 4.59
CA ASN A 303 -6.16 12.97 4.28
C ASN A 303 -5.57 13.63 5.53
N PHE A 304 -6.39 14.10 6.48
CA PHE A 304 -5.89 14.62 7.77
C PHE A 304 -5.44 13.48 8.69
N VAL A 305 -6.22 12.41 8.78
CA VAL A 305 -5.96 11.26 9.66
C VAL A 305 -4.67 10.57 9.27
N ASP A 306 -4.50 10.22 7.99
CA ASP A 306 -3.32 9.51 7.52
C ASP A 306 -2.07 10.40 7.53
N PHE A 307 -2.21 11.71 7.31
CA PHE A 307 -1.11 12.64 7.52
C PHE A 307 -0.62 12.61 8.98
N ALA A 308 -1.53 12.68 9.95
CA ALA A 308 -1.18 12.64 11.36
C ALA A 308 -0.59 11.28 11.76
N LEU A 309 -1.19 10.18 11.29
CA LEU A 309 -0.72 8.82 11.53
C LEU A 309 0.67 8.59 10.94
N ALA A 310 0.92 8.99 9.68
CA ALA A 310 2.20 8.81 9.03
C ALA A 310 3.34 9.56 9.75
N ASN A 311 3.11 10.80 10.19
CA ASN A 311 4.07 11.56 11.00
C ASN A 311 4.37 10.85 12.32
N TYR A 312 3.33 10.37 13.01
CA TYR A 312 3.49 9.66 14.26
C TYR A 312 4.26 8.34 14.08
N VAL A 313 3.88 7.52 13.08
CA VAL A 313 4.55 6.25 12.75
C VAL A 313 6.00 6.48 12.35
N GLN A 314 6.29 7.47 11.49
CA GLN A 314 7.65 7.80 11.08
C GLN A 314 8.57 8.03 12.29
N LYS A 315 8.07 8.68 13.33
CA LYS A 315 8.81 8.85 14.58
C LYS A 315 9.06 7.56 15.33
N GLN A 316 8.08 6.66 15.37
CA GLN A 316 8.20 5.38 16.07
C GLN A 316 9.21 4.47 15.38
N ILE A 317 9.14 4.34 14.05
CA ILE A 317 9.97 3.39 13.30
C ILE A 317 11.25 3.98 12.71
N LYS A 318 11.46 5.30 12.84
CA LYS A 318 12.65 6.07 12.38
C LYS A 318 12.85 6.10 10.87
N THR A 319 11.85 5.68 10.11
CA THR A 319 11.79 5.74 8.65
C THR A 319 10.37 6.13 8.26
N TYR A 320 10.20 6.82 7.13
CA TYR A 320 8.87 7.16 6.66
C TYR A 320 8.18 5.91 6.08
N PRO A 321 6.93 5.59 6.49
CA PRO A 321 6.18 4.44 5.97
C PRO A 321 5.61 4.74 4.57
N PHE A 322 6.42 4.57 3.53
CA PHE A 322 6.03 4.88 2.15
C PHE A 322 4.88 4.04 1.60
N LEU A 323 4.56 2.87 2.18
CA LEU A 323 3.50 2.01 1.68
C LEU A 323 2.13 2.42 2.28
N PRO A 324 1.05 2.41 1.48
CA PRO A 324 1.00 2.11 0.05
C PRO A 324 1.66 3.20 -0.82
N VAL A 325 2.33 2.83 -1.91
CA VAL A 325 3.11 3.76 -2.75
C VAL A 325 2.59 3.81 -4.19
N ILE A 326 2.60 5.01 -4.79
CA ILE A 326 2.15 5.25 -6.16
C ILE A 326 3.36 5.30 -7.12
N TYR A 327 3.30 4.56 -8.24
CA TYR A 327 4.30 4.56 -9.31
C TYR A 327 3.76 5.12 -10.62
N ASP A 328 4.61 5.91 -11.27
CA ASP A 328 4.30 6.56 -12.54
C ASP A 328 4.45 5.62 -13.76
N LYS A 329 5.20 4.53 -13.64
CA LYS A 329 5.38 3.52 -14.71
C LYS A 329 5.46 2.12 -14.14
N ILE A 330 4.93 1.15 -14.88
CA ILE A 330 4.97 -0.27 -14.52
C ILE A 330 6.41 -0.81 -14.42
N ASN A 331 7.33 -0.29 -15.22
CA ASN A 331 8.75 -0.70 -15.23
C ASN A 331 9.56 -0.11 -14.06
N ASP A 332 9.04 0.92 -13.39
CA ASP A 332 9.71 1.57 -12.26
C ASP A 332 9.28 0.95 -10.92
N ALA A 333 8.17 0.21 -10.91
CA ALA A 333 7.78 -0.62 -9.78
C ALA A 333 8.81 -1.77 -9.64
N PRO A 334 9.24 -2.13 -8.41
CA PRO A 334 9.97 -3.37 -8.20
C PRO A 334 9.16 -4.50 -8.82
N MET A 335 9.74 -5.23 -9.80
CA MET A 335 9.12 -6.43 -10.36
C MET A 335 8.99 -7.46 -9.23
N LEU A 336 7.88 -7.42 -8.52
CA LEU A 336 7.48 -8.47 -7.61
C LEU A 336 6.60 -9.43 -8.41
N PRO A 337 6.70 -10.74 -8.18
CA PRO A 337 5.83 -11.69 -8.85
C PRO A 337 4.38 -11.27 -8.58
N PRO A 338 3.53 -11.14 -9.60
CA PRO A 338 2.13 -10.85 -9.37
C PRO A 338 1.54 -12.06 -8.64
N SER A 339 1.27 -11.95 -7.33
CA SER A 339 0.25 -12.82 -6.76
C SER A 339 -1.04 -12.46 -7.47
N ARG A 340 -1.69 -13.44 -8.11
CA ARG A 340 -2.93 -13.28 -8.89
C ARG A 340 -4.13 -12.69 -8.11
N GLN A 341 -3.93 -12.32 -6.86
CA GLN A 341 -4.87 -11.61 -6.01
C GLN A 341 -4.18 -10.31 -5.57
N SER A 342 -4.67 -9.20 -6.12
CA SER A 342 -4.25 -7.83 -5.80
C SER A 342 -4.39 -7.60 -4.29
N THR A 343 -3.30 -7.70 -3.53
CA THR A 343 -3.16 -7.22 -2.14
C THR A 343 -1.86 -6.42 -1.98
N ASP A 344 -1.23 -6.10 -3.11
CA ASP A 344 0.05 -5.43 -3.11
C ASP A 344 -0.14 -3.94 -2.80
N PRO A 345 0.68 -3.37 -1.91
CA PRO A 345 0.60 -1.97 -1.48
C PRO A 345 1.14 -1.00 -2.57
N PHE A 346 1.09 -1.42 -3.84
CA PHE A 346 1.60 -0.71 -4.98
C PHE A 346 0.45 -0.26 -5.88
N ILE A 347 0.41 1.04 -6.13
CA ILE A 347 -0.57 1.65 -7.03
C ILE A 347 0.19 2.04 -8.29
N ILE A 348 -0.09 1.38 -9.40
CA ILE A 348 0.53 1.68 -10.68
C ILE A 348 -0.52 2.38 -11.54
N PHE A 349 -0.13 3.45 -12.23
CA PHE A 349 -1.03 4.10 -13.18
C PHE A 349 -0.40 4.21 -14.57
N ALA A 350 -1.27 4.20 -15.58
CA ALA A 350 -0.95 4.56 -16.94
C ALA A 350 -1.48 5.98 -17.20
N ALA A 351 -0.57 6.93 -17.41
CA ALA A 351 -0.92 8.28 -17.82
C ALA A 351 -1.19 8.35 -19.33
N ASP A 352 -2.19 9.15 -19.72
CA ASP A 352 -2.52 9.46 -21.10
C ASP A 352 -2.55 10.98 -21.31
N GLY A 353 -1.37 11.60 -21.23
CA GLY A 353 -1.22 13.05 -21.30
C GLY A 353 -2.01 13.77 -20.21
N ASN A 354 -2.99 14.59 -20.62
CA ASN A 354 -3.86 15.35 -19.72
C ASN A 354 -5.18 14.62 -19.37
N ASN A 355 -5.39 13.41 -19.88
CA ASN A 355 -6.60 12.64 -19.61
C ASN A 355 -6.56 11.99 -18.21
N PRO A 356 -7.73 11.60 -17.66
CA PRO A 356 -7.81 10.76 -16.47
C PRO A 356 -6.90 9.54 -16.59
N VAL A 357 -6.19 9.22 -15.50
CA VAL A 357 -5.33 8.04 -15.46
C VAL A 357 -6.14 6.74 -15.37
N SER A 358 -5.51 5.65 -15.79
CA SER A 358 -6.00 4.31 -15.51
C SER A 358 -5.06 3.60 -14.56
N PHE A 359 -5.58 3.07 -13.45
CA PHE A 359 -4.81 2.27 -12.51
C PHE A 359 -4.66 0.83 -13.01
N VAL A 360 -3.42 0.38 -13.17
CA VAL A 360 -3.06 -0.96 -13.68
C VAL A 360 -2.92 -1.92 -12.51
N ASN A 361 -3.43 -3.15 -12.68
CA ASN A 361 -3.47 -4.19 -11.62
C ASN A 361 -4.14 -3.73 -10.31
N PHE A 362 -5.03 -2.75 -10.42
CA PHE A 362 -5.79 -2.22 -9.29
C PHE A 362 -7.16 -2.90 -9.26
N THR A 363 -7.56 -3.48 -8.14
CA THR A 363 -8.95 -3.94 -7.97
C THR A 363 -9.62 -3.08 -6.90
N THR A 364 -10.91 -2.81 -7.07
CA THR A 364 -11.68 -2.10 -6.03
C THR A 364 -11.74 -2.95 -4.76
N ALA A 365 -11.86 -4.27 -4.86
CA ALA A 365 -11.90 -5.17 -3.69
C ALA A 365 -10.64 -5.08 -2.79
N SER A 366 -9.52 -4.57 -3.31
CA SER A 366 -8.21 -4.61 -2.65
C SER A 366 -7.70 -3.25 -2.18
N ASN A 367 -8.62 -2.39 -1.75
CA ASN A 367 -8.26 -1.07 -1.25
C ASN A 367 -7.67 -1.07 0.17
N GLY A 368 -7.08 -2.20 0.60
CA GLY A 368 -6.10 -2.27 1.70
C GLY A 368 -6.60 -1.67 3.00
N GLY A 369 -7.65 -2.25 3.58
CA GLY A 369 -8.26 -1.74 4.81
C GLY A 369 -9.37 -0.71 4.58
N ALA A 370 -9.57 -0.24 3.33
CA ALA A 370 -10.67 0.64 3.00
C ALA A 370 -12.01 0.00 3.37
N ARG A 371 -12.66 0.66 4.33
CA ARG A 371 -14.06 0.59 4.73
C ARG A 371 -14.94 0.89 3.50
N GLN A 372 -14.94 -0.01 2.52
CA GLN A 372 -15.66 0.25 1.27
C GLN A 372 -17.11 0.48 1.61
N LEU A 373 -17.78 1.39 0.92
CA LEU A 373 -19.22 1.38 0.70
C LEU A 373 -19.29 1.62 -0.80
N LYS A 374 -19.64 0.61 -1.59
CA LYS A 374 -20.09 0.91 -2.95
C LYS A 374 -21.44 1.58 -2.77
N ASP A 375 -21.56 2.78 -3.33
CA ASP A 375 -22.79 3.54 -3.25
C ASP A 375 -23.67 3.17 -4.45
N ASP A 376 -24.19 1.95 -4.40
CA ASP A 376 -25.23 1.45 -5.31
C ASP A 376 -26.58 2.16 -5.05
N GLY A 377 -26.63 3.08 -4.08
CA GLY A 377 -27.81 3.87 -3.72
C GLY A 377 -28.54 3.44 -2.44
N ASP A 378 -28.15 2.34 -1.80
CA ASP A 378 -28.83 1.79 -0.61
C ASP A 378 -28.00 1.80 0.69
N CYS A 379 -26.76 2.30 0.67
CA CYS A 379 -25.99 2.55 1.88
C CYS A 379 -26.30 3.94 2.42
N PRO A 380 -26.95 4.09 3.58
CA PRO A 380 -27.17 5.39 4.16
C PRO A 380 -25.82 5.97 4.58
N THR A 381 -25.31 6.88 3.76
CA THR A 381 -24.20 7.74 4.14
C THR A 381 -24.77 8.87 4.99
N VAL A 382 -24.13 9.12 6.13
CA VAL A 382 -24.58 10.11 7.14
C VAL A 382 -24.61 11.54 6.59
N LEU A 383 -24.03 11.75 5.41
CA LEU A 383 -23.94 13.03 4.71
C LEU A 383 -24.36 12.91 3.22
N SER A 384 -25.29 12.02 2.85
CA SER A 384 -25.71 11.66 1.48
C SER A 384 -26.29 12.77 0.57
N ASN A 385 -26.26 14.03 0.98
CA ASN A 385 -26.42 15.09 0.00
C ASN A 385 -25.11 15.14 -0.77
N ASP A 386 -25.10 14.48 -1.93
CA ASP A 386 -24.13 14.65 -3.01
C ASP A 386 -23.71 16.13 -3.02
N SER A 387 -22.58 16.43 -2.37
CA SER A 387 -22.24 17.81 -2.03
C SER A 387 -21.89 18.60 -3.28
N GLY A 388 -21.84 17.92 -4.44
CA GLY A 388 -21.23 18.40 -5.66
C GLY A 388 -19.71 18.52 -5.54
N GLU A 389 -19.11 18.08 -4.42
CA GLU A 389 -17.68 18.20 -4.15
C GLU A 389 -16.92 16.90 -4.37
N ASP A 390 -17.59 15.85 -4.84
CA ASP A 390 -16.92 14.63 -5.31
C ASP A 390 -16.12 14.93 -6.60
N LEU A 391 -15.07 14.14 -6.84
CA LEU A 391 -14.18 14.35 -7.99
C LEU A 391 -13.84 13.06 -8.76
N GLU A 392 -13.65 13.21 -10.06
CA GLU A 392 -12.96 12.17 -10.84
C GLU A 392 -11.44 12.42 -10.79
N ILE A 393 -10.67 11.35 -10.66
CA ILE A 393 -9.22 11.37 -10.62
C ILE A 393 -8.68 11.65 -12.03
N GLY A 394 -8.03 12.81 -12.19
CA GLY A 394 -7.48 13.29 -13.45
C GLY A 394 -6.02 12.89 -13.67
N ALA A 395 -5.29 13.75 -14.38
CA ALA A 395 -3.87 13.58 -14.66
C ALA A 395 -3.02 13.61 -13.37
N PRO A 396 -1.88 12.89 -13.33
CA PRO A 396 -0.99 12.93 -12.18
C PRO A 396 -0.40 14.34 -12.02
N ILE A 397 -0.14 14.75 -10.78
CA ILE A 397 0.66 15.96 -10.55
C ILE A 397 2.08 15.73 -11.12
N PRO A 398 2.68 16.64 -11.90
CA PRO A 398 4.02 16.41 -12.45
C PRO A 398 5.08 16.21 -11.37
N THR A 399 6.02 15.29 -11.58
CA THR A 399 7.09 14.93 -10.63
C THR A 399 7.94 16.12 -10.21
N ASP A 400 8.11 17.10 -11.09
CA ASP A 400 8.90 18.32 -10.86
C ASP A 400 8.25 19.28 -9.85
N ASN A 401 6.99 19.04 -9.46
CA ASN A 401 6.35 19.78 -8.36
C ASN A 401 6.69 19.19 -6.98
N TYR A 402 7.36 18.05 -6.94
CA TYR A 402 7.88 17.45 -5.72
C TYR A 402 9.35 17.83 -5.56
N PRO A 403 9.80 18.16 -4.33
CA PRO A 403 11.19 18.50 -4.09
C PRO A 403 12.08 17.28 -4.36
N LYS A 404 13.30 17.51 -4.85
CA LYS A 404 14.29 16.45 -5.10
C LYS A 404 14.54 15.59 -3.86
N SER A 405 14.53 16.20 -2.67
CA SER A 405 14.72 15.49 -1.39
C SER A 405 13.68 14.39 -1.16
N TYR A 406 12.42 14.61 -1.55
CA TYR A 406 11.37 13.59 -1.45
C TYR A 406 11.68 12.39 -2.34
N TRP A 407 12.06 12.64 -3.59
CA TRP A 407 12.42 11.57 -4.53
C TRP A 407 13.67 10.83 -4.07
N ASP A 408 14.68 11.54 -3.56
CA ASP A 408 15.90 10.93 -3.01
C ASP A 408 15.58 10.03 -1.80
N GLU A 409 14.74 10.51 -0.87
CA GLU A 409 14.30 9.73 0.30
C GLU A 409 13.52 8.47 -0.13
N ARG A 410 12.58 8.62 -1.07
CA ARG A 410 11.80 7.51 -1.62
C ARG A 410 12.68 6.50 -2.34
N GLN A 411 13.65 6.94 -3.15
CA GLN A 411 14.57 6.03 -3.85
C GLN A 411 15.46 5.29 -2.87
N LYS A 412 16.00 5.98 -1.86
CA LYS A 412 16.76 5.33 -0.79
C LYS A 412 15.92 4.28 -0.07
N TRP A 413 14.68 4.60 0.27
CA TRP A 413 13.76 3.62 0.85
C TRP A 413 13.52 2.43 -0.09
N LEU A 414 13.32 2.67 -1.39
CA LEU A 414 13.18 1.60 -2.39
C LEU A 414 14.42 0.70 -2.44
N GLU A 415 15.62 1.28 -2.38
CA GLU A 415 16.88 0.55 -2.28
C GLU A 415 16.96 -0.25 -0.99
N ASP A 416 16.56 0.31 0.15
CA ASP A 416 16.54 -0.37 1.45
C ASP A 416 15.58 -1.56 1.47
N ILE A 417 14.39 -1.44 0.87
CA ILE A 417 13.43 -2.56 0.80
C ILE A 417 13.80 -3.59 -0.28
N LYS A 418 14.47 -3.19 -1.36
CA LYS A 418 15.07 -4.10 -2.36
C LYS A 418 16.27 -4.84 -1.75
N GLY A 419 17.05 -4.15 -0.91
CA GLY A 419 18.22 -4.63 -0.18
C GLY A 419 17.92 -5.34 1.14
N GLY A 420 16.64 -5.50 1.50
CA GLY A 420 16.17 -6.39 2.56
C GLY A 420 16.36 -7.88 2.23
N GLY A 421 16.57 -8.21 0.95
CA GLY A 421 17.46 -9.30 0.58
C GLY A 421 18.85 -8.71 0.50
N SER A 422 19.70 -8.98 1.50
CA SER A 422 21.13 -8.66 1.49
C SER A 422 21.67 -8.62 0.06
N SER A 423 22.18 -7.48 -0.39
CA SER A 423 22.75 -7.27 -1.73
C SER A 423 24.09 -8.01 -1.88
N GLY A 424 24.03 -9.32 -1.70
CA GLY A 424 25.12 -10.26 -1.89
C GLY A 424 24.66 -11.37 -2.83
N THR A 425 25.62 -12.14 -3.29
CA THR A 425 25.34 -13.32 -4.11
C THR A 425 24.92 -14.46 -3.18
N CYS A 426 23.70 -14.98 -3.36
CA CYS A 426 23.34 -16.28 -2.78
C CYS A 426 24.32 -17.33 -3.28
N LYS A 427 24.83 -18.18 -2.38
CA LYS A 427 25.80 -19.22 -2.74
C LYS A 427 25.09 -20.56 -2.83
N LEU A 428 25.17 -21.18 -4.00
CA LEU A 428 24.79 -22.57 -4.23
C LEU A 428 26.06 -23.41 -4.24
N ALA A 429 26.24 -24.27 -3.23
CA ALA A 429 27.21 -25.35 -3.28
C ALA A 429 26.48 -26.63 -3.68
N ILE A 430 26.97 -27.30 -4.70
CA ILE A 430 26.41 -28.55 -5.20
C ILE A 430 27.52 -29.55 -5.42
N GLU A 431 27.29 -30.77 -4.94
CA GLU A 431 28.12 -31.94 -5.20
C GLU A 431 27.27 -32.94 -5.98
N GLU A 432 27.64 -33.21 -7.22
CA GLU A 432 27.03 -34.25 -8.03
C GLU A 432 27.58 -35.61 -7.64
N ILE A 433 26.69 -36.58 -7.51
CA ILE A 433 27.00 -37.93 -7.05
C ILE A 433 26.41 -38.93 -8.06
N TRP A 434 27.29 -39.74 -8.64
CA TRP A 434 26.92 -40.75 -9.62
C TRP A 434 26.94 -42.15 -8.99
N THR A 435 25.83 -42.90 -9.12
CA THR A 435 25.71 -44.27 -8.60
C THR A 435 25.82 -45.32 -9.70
N CYS A 436 25.92 -46.60 -9.33
CA CYS A 436 25.90 -47.71 -10.29
C CYS A 436 24.47 -48.11 -10.75
N GLU A 437 23.46 -47.31 -10.44
CA GLU A 437 22.09 -47.53 -10.90
C GLU A 437 21.99 -47.29 -12.43
N PRO A 438 20.87 -47.68 -13.09
CA PRO A 438 20.65 -47.38 -14.50
C PRO A 438 20.77 -45.88 -14.80
N THR A 439 21.22 -45.54 -16.01
CA THR A 439 21.47 -44.16 -16.48
C THR A 439 20.25 -43.23 -16.46
N GLY A 440 19.05 -43.73 -16.22
CA GLY A 440 17.87 -42.87 -16.03
C GLY A 440 17.64 -42.41 -14.58
N SER A 441 18.39 -42.98 -13.63
CA SER A 441 18.10 -42.85 -12.19
C SER A 441 19.36 -42.80 -11.32
N ASN A 442 20.54 -42.56 -11.89
CA ASN A 442 21.80 -42.68 -11.15
C ASN A 442 22.47 -41.35 -10.79
N LEU A 443 21.89 -40.19 -11.16
CA LEU A 443 22.37 -38.88 -10.70
C LEU A 443 21.66 -38.41 -9.45
N TYR A 444 22.47 -38.05 -8.48
CA TYR A 444 22.07 -37.43 -7.23
C TYR A 444 22.88 -36.15 -6.99
N ALA A 445 22.38 -35.29 -6.11
CA ALA A 445 23.09 -34.12 -5.64
C ALA A 445 22.98 -33.94 -4.12
N SER A 446 24.09 -33.52 -3.52
CA SER A 446 24.09 -32.83 -2.23
C SER A 446 24.11 -31.32 -2.50
N VAL A 447 23.15 -30.60 -1.94
CA VAL A 447 22.91 -29.18 -2.21
C VAL A 447 22.95 -28.41 -0.91
N LYS A 448 23.69 -27.31 -0.89
CA LYS A 448 23.66 -26.32 0.19
C LYS A 448 23.44 -24.93 -0.40
N ILE A 449 22.38 -24.26 0.05
CA ILE A 449 22.03 -22.90 -0.34
C ILE A 449 22.31 -21.99 0.85
N THR A 450 23.15 -20.98 0.63
CA THR A 450 23.43 -19.93 1.61
C THR A 450 22.86 -18.62 1.08
N GLY A 451 22.04 -17.96 1.90
CA GLY A 451 21.54 -16.63 1.65
C GLY A 451 22.68 -15.63 1.52
N ALA A 452 22.36 -14.48 0.94
CA ALA A 452 23.34 -13.41 0.76
C ALA A 452 23.78 -12.76 2.09
N ASP A 453 23.08 -13.02 3.19
CA ASP A 453 23.44 -12.69 4.56
C ASP A 453 24.40 -13.71 5.20
N GLY A 454 24.76 -14.77 4.46
CA GLY A 454 25.60 -15.86 4.92
C GLY A 454 24.85 -16.94 5.72
N LYS A 455 23.53 -16.83 5.93
CA LYS A 455 22.75 -17.86 6.61
C LYS A 455 22.41 -19.00 5.68
N GLU A 456 22.36 -20.20 6.25
CA GLU A 456 21.93 -21.39 5.51
C GLU A 456 20.42 -21.33 5.28
N ILE A 457 20.02 -21.43 4.01
CA ILE A 457 18.62 -21.51 3.57
C ILE A 457 18.21 -22.98 3.44
N TYR A 458 19.10 -23.81 2.89
CA TYR A 458 18.85 -25.22 2.63
C TYR A 458 20.14 -26.02 2.72
N THR A 459 20.04 -27.24 3.25
CA THR A 459 21.05 -28.29 3.09
C THR A 459 20.33 -29.61 2.84
N THR A 460 20.80 -30.38 1.86
CA THR A 460 20.28 -31.72 1.58
C THR A 460 20.28 -32.56 2.87
N PRO A 461 19.11 -33.10 3.29
CA PRO A 461 19.04 -33.95 4.45
C PRO A 461 19.96 -35.16 4.30
N GLN A 462 20.75 -35.48 5.33
CA GLN A 462 21.56 -36.69 5.34
C GLN A 462 20.63 -37.91 5.34
N SER A 463 20.82 -38.80 4.36
CA SER A 463 20.11 -40.07 4.26
C SER A 463 21.08 -41.22 4.48
N THR A 464 20.64 -42.24 5.21
CA THR A 464 21.40 -43.50 5.35
C THR A 464 21.19 -44.44 4.16
N HIS A 465 20.22 -44.15 3.27
CA HIS A 465 19.79 -45.05 2.20
C HIS A 465 20.03 -44.48 0.80
N SER A 466 20.23 -43.17 0.67
CA SER A 466 20.49 -42.51 -0.61
C SER A 466 21.69 -41.57 -0.46
N PRO A 467 22.59 -41.52 -1.44
CA PRO A 467 23.75 -40.66 -1.37
C PRO A 467 23.42 -39.17 -1.51
N GLY A 468 22.20 -38.80 -1.95
CA GLY A 468 21.77 -37.41 -2.12
C GLY A 468 20.31 -37.30 -2.56
N GLN A 469 19.94 -36.20 -3.22
CA GLN A 469 18.63 -36.03 -3.85
C GLN A 469 18.71 -36.30 -5.35
N PRO A 470 17.75 -37.02 -5.96
CA PRO A 470 17.80 -37.31 -7.39
C PRO A 470 17.71 -36.02 -8.21
N ILE A 471 18.53 -35.92 -9.26
CA ILE A 471 18.54 -34.77 -10.20
C ILE A 471 18.40 -35.20 -11.67
N ASN A 472 17.99 -36.44 -11.93
CA ASN A 472 17.89 -36.97 -13.30
C ASN A 472 16.90 -36.15 -14.15
N ASN A 473 17.07 -36.13 -15.48
CA ASN A 473 16.19 -35.37 -16.39
C ASN A 473 14.68 -35.69 -16.23
N ALA A 474 14.34 -36.96 -15.94
CA ALA A 474 12.96 -37.37 -15.69
C ALA A 474 12.45 -37.02 -14.28
N GLN A 475 13.35 -36.67 -13.35
CA GLN A 475 13.07 -36.39 -11.94
C GLN A 475 13.95 -35.22 -11.45
N PRO A 476 13.67 -33.99 -11.93
CA PRO A 476 14.45 -32.83 -11.55
C PRO A 476 14.23 -32.48 -10.07
N LEU A 477 15.26 -32.00 -9.39
CA LEU A 477 15.14 -31.51 -8.02
C LEU A 477 14.56 -30.09 -8.04
N SER A 478 13.46 -29.87 -7.34
CA SER A 478 12.83 -28.56 -7.20
C SER A 478 12.86 -28.12 -5.74
N LEU A 479 13.49 -26.97 -5.46
CA LEU A 479 13.67 -26.41 -4.12
C LEU A 479 12.98 -25.05 -4.01
N GLN A 480 12.11 -24.91 -3.01
CA GLN A 480 11.43 -23.67 -2.67
C GLN A 480 11.40 -23.53 -1.16
N GLU A 481 12.29 -22.72 -0.62
CA GLU A 481 12.41 -22.48 0.82
C GLU A 481 11.98 -21.06 1.20
N ASN A 482 11.76 -20.85 2.50
CA ASN A 482 11.49 -19.53 3.05
C ASN A 482 12.66 -18.57 2.74
N GLY A 483 12.35 -17.46 2.07
CA GLY A 483 13.34 -16.47 1.62
C GLY A 483 13.73 -16.60 0.14
N MET A 484 13.31 -17.66 -0.56
CA MET A 484 13.45 -17.76 -2.01
C MET A 484 12.27 -17.08 -2.72
N THR A 485 12.55 -16.24 -3.72
CA THR A 485 11.53 -15.55 -4.53
C THR A 485 10.94 -16.44 -5.63
N ASN A 486 11.71 -17.41 -6.12
CA ASN A 486 11.32 -18.37 -7.15
C ASN A 486 11.76 -19.77 -6.75
N THR A 487 11.25 -20.79 -7.44
CA THR A 487 11.70 -22.18 -7.27
C THR A 487 13.02 -22.37 -7.99
N LEU A 488 13.99 -23.00 -7.32
CA LEU A 488 15.23 -23.46 -7.95
C LEU A 488 15.03 -24.87 -8.48
N THR A 489 15.12 -25.05 -9.79
CA THR A 489 15.11 -26.36 -10.45
C THR A 489 16.53 -26.76 -10.82
N ILE A 490 16.92 -27.99 -10.49
CA ILE A 490 18.25 -28.57 -10.72
C ILE A 490 18.10 -29.87 -11.51
N ILE A 491 18.82 -29.96 -12.64
CA ILE A 491 18.74 -31.10 -13.57
C ILE A 491 20.14 -31.53 -13.97
N GLY A 492 20.55 -32.74 -13.61
CA GLY A 492 21.77 -33.38 -14.12
C GLY A 492 21.56 -33.94 -15.53
N GLU A 493 22.55 -33.76 -16.40
CA GLU A 493 22.53 -34.24 -17.78
C GLU A 493 23.76 -35.11 -18.06
N HIS A 494 23.52 -36.36 -18.45
CA HIS A 494 24.55 -37.38 -18.65
C HIS A 494 25.43 -37.18 -19.88
N THR A 495 24.86 -36.69 -20.98
CA THR A 495 25.48 -36.75 -22.31
C THR A 495 26.55 -35.69 -22.48
N ASN A 496 26.23 -34.48 -22.04
CA ASN A 496 27.06 -33.29 -22.16
C ASN A 496 27.77 -32.96 -20.84
N ASP A 497 27.51 -33.75 -19.79
CA ASP A 497 28.22 -33.71 -18.51
C ASP A 497 28.12 -32.33 -17.85
N TYR A 498 26.89 -31.93 -17.53
CA TYR A 498 26.63 -30.69 -16.82
C TYR A 498 25.36 -30.77 -15.98
N ILE A 499 25.25 -29.84 -15.03
CA ILE A 499 24.02 -29.58 -14.28
C ILE A 499 23.36 -28.32 -14.82
N GLN A 500 22.07 -28.37 -15.10
CA GLN A 500 21.24 -27.21 -15.43
C GLN A 500 20.58 -26.67 -14.17
N PHE A 501 20.54 -25.35 -14.07
CA PHE A 501 19.86 -24.63 -13.03
C PHE A 501 18.85 -23.68 -13.65
N ALA A 502 17.67 -23.58 -13.05
CA ALA A 502 16.67 -22.57 -13.39
C ALA A 502 16.11 -21.94 -12.12
N TYR A 503 16.05 -20.61 -12.09
CA TYR A 503 15.51 -19.81 -10.99
C TYR A 503 14.70 -18.64 -11.54
N GLY A 504 13.37 -18.78 -11.57
CA GLY A 504 12.49 -17.84 -12.26
C GLY A 504 12.78 -17.82 -13.76
N THR A 505 13.16 -16.66 -14.30
CA THR A 505 13.53 -16.50 -15.73
C THR A 505 15.02 -16.70 -15.99
N THR A 506 15.83 -16.91 -14.95
CA THR A 506 17.29 -17.07 -15.09
C THR A 506 17.62 -18.55 -15.18
N SER A 507 18.39 -18.94 -16.19
CA SER A 507 18.90 -20.30 -16.35
C SER A 507 20.39 -20.29 -16.64
N TRP A 508 21.13 -21.22 -16.05
CA TRP A 508 22.57 -21.39 -16.29
C TRP A 508 22.95 -22.86 -16.14
N THR A 509 24.18 -23.20 -16.50
CA THR A 509 24.74 -24.55 -16.35
C THR A 509 25.97 -24.54 -15.46
N SER A 510 26.41 -25.71 -14.98
CA SER A 510 27.71 -25.86 -14.30
C SER A 510 28.89 -25.37 -15.14
N ASN A 511 28.74 -25.27 -16.47
CA ASN A 511 29.72 -24.72 -17.39
C ASN A 511 29.63 -23.21 -17.63
N THR A 512 28.60 -22.54 -17.09
CA THR A 512 28.41 -21.08 -17.23
C THR A 512 29.34 -20.33 -16.27
N LYS A 513 30.32 -19.60 -16.81
CA LYS A 513 31.37 -18.92 -16.02
C LYS A 513 31.14 -17.43 -15.78
N ASP A 514 30.21 -16.83 -16.51
CA ASP A 514 29.96 -15.38 -16.51
C ASP A 514 28.46 -15.08 -16.40
N GLY A 515 28.13 -13.84 -15.97
CA GLY A 515 26.76 -13.35 -15.87
C GLY A 515 26.19 -13.31 -14.45
N ASN A 516 24.91 -12.95 -14.34
CA ASN A 516 24.19 -12.76 -13.07
C ASN A 516 24.06 -14.05 -12.24
N ALA A 517 24.17 -15.21 -12.89
CA ALA A 517 24.29 -16.51 -12.26
C ALA A 517 25.39 -17.30 -12.99
N HIS A 518 26.36 -17.81 -12.24
CA HIS A 518 27.50 -18.56 -12.77
C HIS A 518 27.95 -19.61 -11.76
N CYS A 519 28.66 -20.61 -12.24
CA CYS A 519 29.26 -21.67 -11.44
C CYS A 519 30.78 -21.62 -11.56
N ALA A 520 31.46 -21.88 -10.44
CA ALA A 520 32.89 -22.15 -10.40
C ALA A 520 33.10 -23.59 -9.93
N LEU A 521 33.59 -24.45 -10.82
CA LEU A 521 33.91 -25.83 -10.48
C LEU A 521 35.05 -25.84 -9.46
N ASN A 522 34.86 -26.52 -8.33
CA ASN A 522 35.88 -26.72 -7.32
C ASN A 522 36.18 -28.21 -7.21
N GLY A 523 37.35 -28.63 -7.72
CA GLY A 523 37.75 -30.04 -7.82
C GLY A 523 37.93 -30.51 -9.25
N ASN A 524 38.12 -31.81 -9.42
CA ASN A 524 38.23 -32.44 -10.73
C ASN A 524 36.83 -32.71 -11.30
N ASP A 525 36.67 -32.45 -12.58
CA ASP A 525 35.55 -32.97 -13.36
C ASP A 525 35.59 -34.50 -13.37
N TRP A 526 34.43 -35.16 -13.30
CA TRP A 526 34.37 -36.62 -13.23
C TRP A 526 34.75 -37.26 -14.57
N ASN A 527 35.05 -38.56 -14.54
CA ASN A 527 35.19 -39.32 -15.77
C ASN A 527 33.79 -39.53 -16.38
N LYS A 528 33.56 -38.98 -17.57
CA LYS A 528 32.32 -39.13 -18.37
C LYS A 528 31.85 -40.58 -18.56
N ASN A 529 32.72 -41.55 -18.32
CA ASN A 529 32.41 -42.97 -18.39
C ASN A 529 31.85 -43.55 -17.09
N GLY A 530 31.58 -42.73 -16.07
CA GLY A 530 31.05 -43.15 -14.79
C GLY A 530 32.07 -43.85 -13.88
N PRO A 531 31.63 -44.30 -12.69
CA PRO A 531 32.50 -45.00 -11.75
C PRO A 531 33.00 -46.32 -12.34
N SER A 532 34.31 -46.56 -12.23
CA SER A 532 34.92 -47.81 -12.69
C SER A 532 34.31 -49.01 -11.96
N GLY A 533 33.79 -49.99 -12.71
CA GLY A 533 33.19 -51.21 -12.16
C GLY A 533 31.67 -51.20 -12.04
N CYS A 534 30.98 -50.13 -12.45
CA CYS A 534 29.53 -50.16 -12.56
C CYS A 534 29.09 -50.92 -13.83
N PRO A 535 28.18 -51.91 -13.74
CA PRO A 535 27.74 -52.71 -14.89
C PRO A 535 26.92 -51.93 -15.93
N ALA A 536 26.52 -50.70 -15.61
CA ALA A 536 25.72 -49.80 -16.45
C ALA A 536 26.49 -48.57 -16.97
N ALA A 537 27.81 -48.48 -16.78
CA ALA A 537 28.64 -47.44 -17.38
C ALA A 537 28.54 -47.56 -18.91
N ALA A 538 27.85 -46.63 -19.55
CA ALA A 538 27.49 -46.72 -20.95
C ALA A 538 28.74 -46.89 -21.84
N ALA A 539 28.87 -48.07 -22.45
CA ALA A 539 29.64 -48.24 -23.66
C ALA A 539 28.93 -47.45 -24.78
N ILE A 540 29.20 -46.15 -24.87
CA ILE A 540 28.85 -45.35 -26.06
C ILE A 540 29.81 -45.79 -27.17
N VAL A 541 29.54 -46.95 -27.78
CA VAL A 541 30.13 -47.31 -29.06
C VAL A 541 29.23 -46.68 -30.13
N SER A 542 29.69 -45.58 -30.69
CA SER A 542 29.18 -45.03 -31.93
C SER A 542 29.44 -46.04 -33.06
N VAL A 543 28.48 -46.92 -33.36
CA VAL A 543 28.48 -47.68 -34.61
C VAL A 543 27.68 -46.88 -35.64
N LEU A 544 28.43 -46.22 -36.52
CA LEU A 544 27.95 -45.65 -37.76
C LEU A 544 27.91 -46.79 -38.79
N GLU A 545 26.74 -47.39 -39.02
CA GLU A 545 26.51 -48.27 -40.18
C GLU A 545 25.39 -47.72 -41.05
N LEU A 546 25.78 -47.25 -42.24
CA LEU A 546 24.90 -47.14 -43.39
C LEU A 546 24.85 -48.51 -44.10
N PRO A 547 23.67 -48.90 -44.61
CA PRO A 547 23.66 -49.44 -45.96
C PRO A 547 22.69 -48.68 -46.88
N ARG A 548 23.18 -48.51 -48.12
CA ARG A 548 22.43 -48.07 -49.29
C ARG A 548 21.43 -49.14 -49.76
N ARG A 549 20.26 -48.65 -50.16
CA ARG A 549 19.36 -49.06 -51.27
C ARG A 549 18.96 -50.55 -51.42
N SER A 550 17.64 -50.75 -51.34
CA SER A 550 16.89 -51.57 -52.29
C SER A 550 15.50 -50.94 -52.54
N THR A 551 15.18 -50.77 -53.81
CA THR A 551 13.91 -50.27 -54.37
C THR A 551 12.81 -51.34 -54.32
N SER A 552 11.53 -50.96 -54.11
CA SER A 552 10.44 -51.14 -55.10
C SER A 552 9.00 -50.96 -54.54
N TYR A 553 8.11 -50.41 -55.39
CA TYR A 553 6.63 -50.37 -55.46
C TYR A 553 5.82 -49.72 -54.29
N ALA A 554 5.11 -48.58 -54.50
CA ALA A 554 3.78 -48.35 -55.14
C ALA A 554 2.63 -48.93 -54.28
N ASN A 555 1.49 -48.30 -53.94
CA ASN A 555 0.73 -47.08 -54.25
C ASN A 555 0.33 -46.46 -52.87
N GLU A 556 -0.35 -45.33 -52.65
CA GLU A 556 -1.56 -44.79 -53.24
C GLU A 556 -1.92 -43.49 -52.45
N LEU A 557 -2.77 -42.64 -53.04
CA LEU A 557 -3.44 -41.45 -52.46
C LEU A 557 -2.65 -40.13 -52.46
N GLY A 558 -3.01 -39.28 -53.43
CA GLY A 558 -2.51 -37.92 -53.56
C GLY A 558 -3.25 -36.90 -52.69
N TYR A 559 -2.60 -35.77 -52.47
CA TYR A 559 -3.20 -34.44 -52.44
C TYR A 559 -2.10 -33.36 -52.60
N ASN A 560 -2.53 -32.17 -53.00
CA ASN A 560 -1.78 -31.19 -53.79
C ASN A 560 -0.56 -30.51 -53.15
N ARG A 561 0.42 -30.20 -54.02
CA ARG A 561 1.54 -29.28 -53.80
C ARG A 561 1.03 -27.83 -53.82
N HIS A 562 1.28 -27.06 -52.75
CA HIS A 562 1.50 -25.60 -52.89
C HIS A 562 2.31 -24.91 -51.78
N ASP A 563 2.76 -25.58 -50.71
CA ASP A 563 3.43 -24.89 -49.57
C ASP A 563 4.93 -25.18 -49.37
N SER A 564 5.62 -25.81 -50.34
CA SER A 564 7.02 -26.23 -50.15
C SER A 564 8.08 -25.15 -50.48
N LEU A 565 7.70 -23.95 -50.95
CA LEU A 565 8.69 -22.92 -51.33
C LEU A 565 8.99 -21.91 -50.22
N ILE A 566 8.06 -21.69 -49.28
CA ILE A 566 8.23 -20.72 -48.17
C ILE A 566 9.04 -21.34 -47.02
N ALA A 567 8.89 -22.64 -46.77
CA ALA A 567 9.61 -23.34 -45.70
C ALA A 567 11.13 -23.43 -45.93
N ASN A 568 11.57 -23.54 -47.19
CA ASN A 568 13.00 -23.62 -47.50
C ASN A 568 13.72 -22.27 -47.51
N ILE A 569 12.99 -21.16 -47.65
CA ILE A 569 13.59 -19.82 -47.54
C ILE A 569 13.80 -19.48 -46.05
N LEU A 570 12.84 -19.78 -45.18
CA LEU A 570 12.94 -19.53 -43.73
C LEU A 570 14.03 -20.35 -43.03
N ALA A 571 14.33 -21.57 -43.51
CA ALA A 571 15.37 -22.41 -42.92
C ALA A 571 16.80 -21.89 -43.15
N SER A 572 17.03 -20.98 -44.11
CA SER A 572 18.33 -20.32 -44.33
C SER A 572 18.50 -18.99 -43.59
N PHE A 573 17.46 -18.48 -42.92
CA PHE A 573 17.49 -17.20 -42.19
C PHE A 573 18.11 -17.29 -40.79
N LEU A 574 18.26 -18.49 -40.22
CA LEU A 574 18.69 -18.69 -38.83
C LEU A 574 20.22 -18.73 -38.63
N PHE A 575 21.04 -18.47 -39.66
CA PHE A 575 22.50 -18.61 -39.57
C PHE A 575 23.33 -17.41 -40.10
N LEU A 576 22.78 -16.19 -40.15
CA LEU A 576 23.55 -15.00 -40.56
C LEU A 576 23.85 -14.06 -39.39
N ASP A 577 25.14 -13.94 -39.06
CA ASP A 577 25.67 -13.34 -37.82
C ASP A 577 26.35 -11.97 -38.02
N GLN A 578 25.86 -11.16 -38.97
CA GLN A 578 26.39 -9.80 -39.21
C GLN A 578 25.24 -8.78 -39.48
N PRO A 579 25.28 -7.59 -38.85
CA PRO A 579 24.14 -6.64 -38.84
C PRO A 579 23.91 -5.87 -40.15
N ILE A 580 24.89 -5.80 -41.07
CA ILE A 580 24.80 -4.94 -42.27
C ILE A 580 23.97 -5.58 -43.40
N GLN A 581 23.81 -6.91 -43.45
CA GLN A 581 23.03 -7.58 -44.50
C GLN A 581 21.52 -7.66 -44.23
N LYS A 582 21.05 -7.36 -43.00
CA LYS A 582 19.62 -7.34 -42.67
C LYS A 582 18.90 -6.11 -43.23
N MET A 583 19.63 -5.03 -43.54
CA MET A 583 19.04 -3.75 -43.93
C MET A 583 18.77 -3.62 -45.43
N GLU A 584 19.53 -4.30 -46.30
CA GLU A 584 19.30 -4.28 -47.76
C GLU A 584 18.23 -5.27 -48.23
N LEU A 585 17.94 -6.34 -47.47
CA LEU A 585 16.92 -7.33 -47.86
C LEU A 585 15.50 -7.01 -47.37
N ALA A 586 15.35 -6.15 -46.35
CA ALA A 586 14.04 -5.64 -45.93
C ALA A 586 13.37 -4.77 -47.02
N LEU A 587 14.17 -4.18 -47.91
CA LEU A 587 13.69 -3.37 -49.02
C LEU A 587 13.10 -4.20 -50.17
N LEU A 588 13.45 -5.50 -50.28
CA LEU A 588 12.98 -6.36 -51.38
C LEU A 588 11.63 -7.04 -51.08
N VAL A 589 11.30 -7.24 -49.79
CA VAL A 589 10.05 -7.90 -49.37
C VAL A 589 8.85 -6.97 -49.47
N PHE A 590 9.04 -5.65 -49.45
CA PHE A 590 7.96 -4.66 -49.59
C PHE A 590 7.44 -4.48 -51.02
N VAL A 591 8.07 -5.09 -52.04
CA VAL A 591 7.70 -4.89 -53.46
C VAL A 591 6.78 -6.01 -54.00
N LEU A 592 6.51 -7.07 -53.23
CA LEU A 592 5.80 -8.27 -53.74
C LEU A 592 4.61 -8.74 -52.91
N LEU A 593 3.72 -7.83 -52.48
CA LEU A 593 2.37 -8.21 -52.03
C LEU A 593 1.31 -7.29 -52.65
N PRO A 594 0.29 -7.83 -53.36
CA PRO A 594 -0.80 -7.03 -53.88
C PRO A 594 -1.81 -6.71 -52.78
N VAL A 595 -2.29 -5.47 -52.84
CA VAL A 595 -3.39 -4.92 -52.04
C VAL A 595 -4.66 -5.76 -52.22
N ARG A 596 -5.24 -6.20 -51.09
CA ARG A 596 -6.69 -6.27 -50.88
C ARG A 596 -7.04 -6.10 -49.41
#